data_AF-X6DQ45-F1
#
_entry.id   AF-X6DQ45-F1
#
_cell.length_a   1.000
_cell.length_b   1.000
_cell.length_c   1.000
_cell.angle_alpha   90.00
_cell.angle_beta   90.00
_cell.angle_gamma   90.00
#
_symmetry.space_group_name_H-M   'P 1'
#
loop_
_entity.id
_entity.type
_entity.pdbx_description
1 polymer ?
#
loop_
_entity_poly.entity_id
_entity_poly.type
_entity_poly.pdbx_seq_one_letter_code
_entity_poly.pdbx_strand_id
1 'polypeptide(L)'
;MEVAVRGVLPIGDTTENVTYFILDTAKSAIVGQVILPKAVKRSLAVAVTVKVPAAAGSFAIGTFDDGGNFQACGFLRVESPAVARPDGAVGPSGR
;
A
#
# COMPACT_ATOMS: atom_id res chain seq x y z
N MET A 1 -4.45 10.51 5.98
CA MET A 1 -4.65 10.07 4.59
C MET A 1 -4.82 8.57 4.60
N GLU A 2 -5.56 8.01 3.66
CA GLU A 2 -5.64 6.56 3.46
C GLU A 2 -4.94 6.22 2.15
N VAL A 3 -4.27 5.07 2.08
CA VAL A 3 -3.68 4.51 0.86
C VAL A 3 -4.12 3.07 0.71
N ALA A 4 -4.26 2.60 -0.53
CA ALA A 4 -4.58 1.22 -0.83
C ALA A 4 -3.31 0.47 -1.24
N VAL A 5 -2.96 -0.58 -0.50
CA VAL A 5 -1.95 -1.55 -0.91
C VAL A 5 -2.64 -2.64 -1.71
N ARG A 6 -2.26 -2.77 -2.99
CA ARG A 6 -2.85 -3.75 -3.91
C ARG A 6 -1.81 -4.61 -4.58
N GLY A 7 -2.17 -5.84 -4.90
CA GLY A 7 -1.31 -6.73 -5.67
C GLY A 7 -1.76 -8.17 -5.60
N VAL A 8 -0.92 -9.06 -6.14
CA VAL A 8 -1.15 -10.52 -6.10
C VAL A 8 0.03 -11.15 -5.38
N LEU A 9 -0.24 -11.95 -4.34
CA LEU A 9 0.81 -12.63 -3.60
C LEU A 9 1.47 -13.71 -4.46
N PRO A 10 2.79 -13.89 -4.35
CA PRO A 10 3.49 -14.91 -5.11
C PRO A 10 3.07 -16.30 -4.67
N ILE A 11 3.15 -17.26 -5.61
CA ILE A 11 2.83 -18.66 -5.33
C ILE A 11 4.09 -19.35 -4.78
N GLY A 12 3.93 -20.09 -3.69
CA GLY A 12 5.02 -20.83 -3.04
C GLY A 12 4.58 -21.51 -1.76
N ASP A 13 5.46 -22.35 -1.21
CA ASP A 13 5.17 -23.19 -0.04
C ASP A 13 5.41 -22.48 1.30
N THR A 14 6.13 -21.36 1.30
CA THR A 14 6.41 -20.57 2.50
C THR A 14 5.23 -19.66 2.85
N THR A 15 4.36 -20.12 3.73
CA THR A 15 3.22 -19.34 4.25
C THR A 15 3.59 -18.50 5.48
N GLU A 16 4.87 -18.28 5.73
CA GLU A 16 5.33 -17.42 6.83
C GLU A 16 4.88 -15.98 6.61
N ASN A 17 4.50 -15.30 7.69
CA ASN A 17 4.07 -13.91 7.61
C ASN A 17 5.30 -12.99 7.53
N VAL A 18 5.26 -12.05 6.60
CA VAL A 18 6.28 -11.03 6.39
C VAL A 18 5.64 -9.65 6.58
N THR A 19 6.36 -8.77 7.26
CA THR A 19 5.96 -7.37 7.41
C THR A 19 6.50 -6.57 6.23
N TYR A 20 5.59 -6.03 5.44
CA TYR A 20 5.88 -5.07 4.39
C TYR A 20 5.69 -3.66 4.93
N PHE A 21 6.65 -2.79 4.66
CA PHE A 21 6.64 -1.40 5.08
C PHE A 21 6.24 -0.51 3.92
N ILE A 22 5.42 0.49 4.21
CA ILE A 22 5.11 1.59 3.30
C ILE A 22 6.09 2.70 3.62
N LEU A 23 6.94 3.03 2.66
CA LEU A 23 7.94 4.08 2.74
C LEU A 23 7.45 5.32 1.99
N ASP A 24 7.50 6.48 2.63
CA ASP A 24 7.46 7.77 1.95
C ASP A 24 8.85 8.07 1.40
N THR A 25 9.03 7.91 0.09
CA THR A 25 10.34 8.06 -0.56
C THR A 25 10.81 9.51 -0.59
N ALA A 26 9.91 10.48 -0.47
CA ALA A 26 10.28 11.89 -0.43
C ALA A 26 10.89 12.29 0.93
N LYS A 27 10.52 11.57 2.00
CA LYS A 27 10.97 11.85 3.38
C LYS A 27 11.86 10.77 3.97
N SER A 28 12.10 9.69 3.23
CA SER A 28 12.83 8.51 3.69
C SER A 28 12.28 7.99 5.04
N ALA A 29 10.96 7.99 5.19
CA ALA A 29 10.29 7.66 6.44
C ALA A 29 9.29 6.53 6.26
N ILE A 30 9.26 5.60 7.21
CA ILE A 30 8.22 4.56 7.27
C ILE A 30 6.93 5.22 7.75
N VAL A 31 5.89 5.11 6.94
CA VAL A 31 4.59 5.76 7.18
C VAL A 31 3.46 4.77 7.44
N GLY A 32 3.72 3.48 7.24
CA GLY A 32 2.77 2.40 7.52
C GLY A 32 3.42 1.03 7.36
N GLN A 33 2.67 0.00 7.73
CA GLN A 33 3.08 -1.40 7.56
C GLN A 33 1.86 -2.28 7.30
N VAL A 34 2.09 -3.40 6.63
CA VAL A 34 1.10 -4.46 6.38
C VAL A 34 1.78 -5.80 6.58
N ILE A 35 1.12 -6.71 7.29
CA ILE A 35 1.62 -8.07 7.48
C ILE A 35 0.89 -8.98 6.50
N LEU A 36 1.63 -9.64 5.61
CA LEU A 36 1.09 -10.54 4.59
C LEU A 36 1.91 -11.84 4.54
N PRO A 37 1.31 -12.96 4.11
CA PRO A 37 2.08 -14.18 3.84
C PRO A 37 3.13 -13.93 2.75
N LYS A 38 4.33 -14.46 2.94
CA LYS A 38 5.44 -14.41 1.97
C LYS A 38 5.04 -15.03 0.64
N ALA A 39 4.34 -16.16 0.69
CA ALA A 39 3.78 -16.85 -0.45
C ALA A 39 2.50 -17.59 -0.06
N VAL A 40 1.72 -17.96 -1.08
CA VAL A 40 0.44 -18.67 -0.93
C VAL A 40 0.38 -19.87 -1.87
N LYS A 41 -0.35 -20.93 -1.48
CA LYS A 41 -0.49 -22.15 -2.30
C LYS A 41 -1.31 -21.95 -3.59
N ARG A 42 -2.03 -20.83 -3.68
CA ARG A 42 -2.87 -20.45 -4.82
C ARG A 42 -2.81 -18.95 -5.00
N SER A 43 -2.94 -18.48 -6.24
CA SER A 43 -2.99 -17.05 -6.55
C SER A 43 -4.02 -16.33 -5.67
N LEU A 44 -3.59 -15.28 -4.97
CA LEU A 44 -4.44 -14.49 -4.08
C LEU A 44 -4.19 -13.00 -4.33
N ALA A 45 -5.22 -12.31 -4.82
CA ALA A 45 -5.22 -10.85 -4.89
C ALA A 45 -5.48 -10.27 -3.50
N VAL A 46 -4.74 -9.21 -3.17
CA VAL A 46 -4.81 -8.51 -1.89
C VAL A 46 -5.13 -7.04 -2.16
N ALA A 47 -6.04 -6.49 -1.37
CA ALA A 47 -6.35 -5.07 -1.33
C ALA A 47 -6.55 -4.65 0.13
N VAL A 48 -5.60 -3.89 0.68
CA VAL A 48 -5.61 -3.45 2.09
C VAL A 48 -5.55 -1.93 2.14
N THR A 49 -6.48 -1.31 2.86
CA THR A 49 -6.45 0.12 3.11
C THR A 49 -5.65 0.40 4.38
N VAL A 50 -4.67 1.31 4.29
CA VAL A 50 -3.78 1.69 5.39
C VAL A 50 -3.88 3.19 5.63
N LYS A 51 -4.03 3.58 6.89
CA LYS A 51 -3.96 4.98 7.31
C LYS A 51 -2.50 5.41 7.40
N VAL A 52 -2.17 6.49 6.71
CA VAL A 52 -0.83 7.09 6.69
C VAL A 52 -0.90 8.60 7.01
N PRO A 53 0.19 9.20 7.54
CA PRO A 53 0.30 10.64 7.72
C PRO A 53 0.02 11.40 6.40
N ALA A 54 -0.72 12.50 6.48
CA ALA A 54 -1.23 13.23 5.31
C ALA A 54 -0.15 13.92 4.46
N ALA A 55 1.07 14.05 4.99
CA ALA A 55 2.14 14.76 4.31
C ALA A 55 2.98 13.84 3.40
N ALA A 56 2.54 12.61 3.15
CA ALA A 56 3.24 11.65 2.31
C ALA A 56 2.69 11.69 0.86
N GLY A 57 3.59 11.80 -0.12
CA GLY A 57 3.23 12.08 -1.52
C GLY A 57 3.84 11.14 -2.55
N SER A 58 4.81 10.31 -2.16
CA SER A 58 5.40 9.28 -3.02
C SER A 58 5.66 8.03 -2.20
N PHE A 59 4.97 6.95 -2.52
CA PHE A 59 4.97 5.74 -1.70
C PHE A 59 5.65 4.58 -2.42
N ALA A 60 6.47 3.85 -1.68
CA ALA A 60 6.96 2.53 -2.06
C ALA A 60 6.54 1.50 -1.00
N ILE A 61 6.39 0.24 -1.41
CA ILE A 61 6.14 -0.87 -0.50
C ILE A 61 7.21 -1.94 -0.67
N GLY A 62 7.68 -2.50 0.43
CA GLY A 62 8.81 -3.41 0.43
C GLY A 62 9.18 -3.93 1.80
N THR A 63 10.30 -4.63 1.87
CA THR A 63 10.88 -5.13 3.12
C THR A 63 12.26 -4.51 3.33
N PHE A 64 12.87 -4.73 4.48
CA PHE A 64 14.29 -4.42 4.68
C PHE A 64 15.09 -5.72 4.64
N ASP A 65 16.26 -5.69 4.01
CA ASP A 65 17.23 -6.79 4.10
C ASP A 65 18.04 -6.74 5.40
N ASP A 66 18.90 -7.73 5.62
CA ASP A 66 19.74 -7.82 6.82
C ASP A 66 20.74 -6.66 6.95
N GLY A 67 21.03 -5.97 5.84
CA GLY A 67 21.85 -4.76 5.82
C GLY A 67 21.07 -3.48 6.13
N GLY A 68 19.76 -3.58 6.35
CA GLY A 68 18.87 -2.43 6.57
C GLY A 68 18.54 -1.66 5.29
N ASN A 69 18.79 -2.23 4.11
CA ASN A 69 18.41 -1.58 2.85
C ASN A 69 16.96 -1.90 2.51
N PHE A 70 16.24 -0.88 2.05
CA PHE A 70 14.86 -1.06 1.61
C PHE A 70 14.80 -1.76 0.24
N GLN A 71 14.08 -2.87 0.21
CA GLN A 71 13.86 -3.71 -0.96
C GLN A 71 12.39 -3.60 -1.38
N ALA A 72 12.12 -2.76 -2.40
CA ALA A 72 10.79 -2.59 -2.95
C ALA A 72 10.29 -3.91 -3.56
N CYS A 73 9.06 -4.31 -3.24
CA CYS A 73 8.47 -5.52 -3.81
C CYS A 73 7.76 -5.21 -5.13
N GLY A 74 8.00 -6.02 -6.17
CA GLY A 74 7.44 -5.79 -7.50
C GLY A 74 5.97 -6.21 -7.67
N PHE A 75 5.43 -6.99 -6.73
CA PHE A 75 4.10 -7.58 -6.81
C PHE A 75 3.03 -6.84 -5.99
N LEU A 76 3.43 -5.91 -5.11
CA LEU A 76 2.53 -4.99 -4.41
C LEU A 76 2.77 -3.56 -4.90
N ARG A 77 1.72 -2.75 -4.87
CA ARG A 77 1.74 -1.35 -5.24
C ARG A 77 0.95 -0.55 -4.22
N VAL A 78 1.38 0.67 -3.96
CA VAL A 78 0.66 1.61 -3.11
C VAL A 78 -0.07 2.60 -4.01
N GLU A 79 -1.39 2.52 -4.00
CA GLU A 79 -2.26 3.45 -4.69
C GLU A 79 -2.72 4.51 -3.68
N SER A 80 -2.42 5.76 -3.98
CA SER A 80 -3.10 6.86 -3.30
C SER A 80 -4.53 6.87 -3.83
N PRO A 81 -5.58 6.98 -2.98
CA PRO A 81 -6.91 7.23 -3.47
C PRO A 81 -6.80 8.49 -4.35
N ALA A 82 -7.14 8.35 -5.63
CA ALA A 82 -7.50 9.51 -6.43
C ALA A 82 -8.54 10.20 -5.57
N VAL A 83 -8.25 11.42 -5.11
CA VAL A 83 -9.23 12.21 -4.39
C VAL A 83 -10.40 12.30 -5.35
N ALA A 84 -11.43 11.48 -5.14
CA ALA A 84 -12.71 11.73 -5.74
C ALA A 84 -13.02 13.12 -5.24
N ARG A 85 -12.91 14.11 -6.15
CA ARG A 85 -13.32 15.47 -5.86
C ARG A 85 -14.70 15.29 -5.22
N PRO A 86 -14.92 15.72 -3.98
CA PRO A 86 -16.26 15.65 -3.44
C PRO A 86 -17.07 16.54 -4.38
N ASP A 87 -17.83 15.92 -5.28
CA ASP A 87 -18.85 16.59 -6.05
C ASP A 87 -19.85 17.02 -4.99
N GLY A 88 -19.68 18.25 -4.51
CA GLY A 88 -20.55 18.85 -3.50
C GLY A 88 -21.98 18.75 -3.98
N ALA A 89 -22.92 18.69 -3.03
CA ALA A 89 -24.34 18.53 -3.32
C ALA A 89 -24.79 19.53 -4.41
N VAL A 90 -24.97 19.04 -5.65
CA VAL A 90 -25.60 19.80 -6.72
C VAL A 90 -27.10 19.72 -6.48
N GLY A 91 -27.62 20.69 -5.71
CA GLY A 91 -29.06 20.90 -5.65
C GLY A 91 -29.59 21.20 -7.06
N PRO A 92 -30.82 20.77 -7.41
CA PRO A 92 -31.41 21.19 -8.68
C PRO A 92 -31.46 22.72 -8.71
N SER A 93 -30.90 23.32 -9.77
CA SER A 93 -31.03 24.76 -10.04
C SER A 93 -32.47 25.02 -10.50
N GLY A 94 -33.36 25.31 -9.55
CA GLY A 94 -34.77 25.63 -9.81
C GLY A 94 -34.99 27.14 -9.84
N ARG A 95 -35.31 27.63 -11.04
CA ARG A 95 -35.70 29.00 -11.40
C ARG A 95 -37.13 29.32 -11.00
#